data_AF-A0A1C5W5W4-F1
#
_entry.id   AF-A0A1C5W5W4-F1
#
_cell.length_a   1.000
_cell.length_b   1.000
_cell.length_c   1.000
_cell.angle_alpha   90.00
_cell.angle_beta   90.00
_cell.angle_gamma   90.00
#
_symmetry.space_group_name_H-M   'P 1'
#
loop_
_entity.id
_entity.type
_entity.pdbx_description
1 polymer ?
#
loop_
_entity_poly.entity_id
_entity_poly.type
_entity_poly.pdbx_seq_one_letter_code
_entity_poly.pdbx_strand_id
1 'polypeptide(L)'
;MDNIVSVKLDSRYASTLGVWQYDYGQVLRITGPELPPAVEVQFSLDEKSGETLSRVGTTVDGVTDVKIPDELLAHSATSDYQIYAYIYLTDETSGNTKYEITIPVRVRSKPTSPTEDPEPEPLPEERITKLEEQSQFLTECLLEMSEAVYE
;
A
#
# COMPACT_ATOMS: atom_id res chain seq x y z
N MET A 1 -14.53 1.90 -2.85
CA MET A 1 -14.10 0.60 -3.37
C MET A 1 -14.34 -0.43 -2.28
N ASP A 2 -14.83 -1.61 -2.63
CA ASP A 2 -14.91 -2.71 -1.67
C ASP A 2 -13.51 -3.29 -1.46
N ASN A 3 -13.06 -3.36 -0.21
CA ASN A 3 -11.75 -3.94 0.15
C ASN A 3 -11.84 -5.47 0.22
N ILE A 4 -12.48 -6.08 -0.77
CA ILE A 4 -12.82 -7.51 -0.75
C ILE A 4 -12.08 -8.21 -1.89
N VAL A 5 -11.28 -9.20 -1.51
CA VAL A 5 -10.53 -10.08 -2.40
C VAL A 5 -11.19 -11.43 -2.37
N SER A 6 -11.86 -11.80 -3.46
CA SER A 6 -12.63 -13.05 -3.50
C SER A 6 -11.79 -14.22 -4.04
N VAL A 7 -11.99 -15.40 -3.48
CA VAL A 7 -11.39 -16.66 -3.92
C VAL A 7 -12.38 -17.81 -3.81
N LYS A 8 -12.27 -18.77 -4.73
CA LYS A 8 -13.06 -20.00 -4.73
C LYS A 8 -12.18 -21.21 -4.50
N LEU A 9 -12.49 -22.00 -3.49
CA LEU A 9 -11.78 -23.23 -3.12
C LEU A 9 -12.32 -24.43 -3.91
N ASP A 10 -12.02 -24.45 -5.21
CA ASP A 10 -12.34 -25.60 -6.07
C ASP A 10 -11.27 -26.71 -6.00
N SER A 11 -10.08 -26.38 -5.48
CA SER A 11 -8.95 -27.30 -5.35
C SER A 11 -8.15 -26.99 -4.09
N ARG A 12 -7.13 -27.81 -3.78
CA ARG A 12 -6.20 -27.55 -2.65
C ARG A 12 -5.42 -26.26 -2.83
N TYR A 13 -5.17 -25.85 -4.08
CA TYR A 13 -4.48 -24.62 -4.41
C TYR A 13 -5.47 -23.66 -5.06
N ALA A 14 -5.53 -22.44 -4.55
CA ALA A 14 -6.34 -21.38 -5.11
C ALA A 14 -5.52 -20.09 -5.20
N SER A 15 -5.90 -19.21 -6.12
CA SER A 15 -5.25 -17.91 -6.29
C SER A 15 -6.32 -16.84 -6.38
N THR A 16 -6.00 -15.66 -5.85
CA THR A 16 -6.91 -14.51 -5.81
C THR A 16 -6.58 -13.51 -6.91
N LEU A 17 -7.44 -12.50 -7.07
CA LEU A 17 -7.06 -11.31 -7.80
C LEU A 17 -5.99 -10.53 -7.03
N GLY A 18 -5.07 -9.91 -7.77
CA GLY A 18 -3.97 -9.18 -7.16
C GLY A 18 -4.42 -7.97 -6.36
N VAL A 19 -3.78 -7.77 -5.21
CA VAL A 19 -3.96 -6.60 -4.33
C VAL A 19 -2.79 -5.64 -4.49
N TRP A 20 -2.95 -4.41 -4.00
CA TRP A 20 -1.89 -3.42 -4.00
C TRP A 20 -1.17 -3.37 -2.66
N GLN A 21 0.16 -3.18 -2.70
CA GLN A 21 0.94 -2.87 -1.50
C GLN A 21 0.37 -1.61 -0.83
N TYR A 22 0.32 -1.60 0.50
CA TYR A 22 -0.29 -0.54 1.33
C TYR A 22 -1.79 -0.28 1.07
N ASP A 23 -2.51 -1.23 0.48
CA ASP A 23 -3.98 -1.22 0.42
C ASP A 23 -4.53 -1.91 1.66
N TYR A 24 -4.67 -1.17 2.76
CA TYR A 24 -4.97 -1.75 4.07
C TYR A 24 -6.44 -2.12 4.25
N GLY A 25 -6.69 -3.03 5.18
CA GLY A 25 -8.04 -3.46 5.53
C GLY A 25 -8.69 -4.37 4.47
N GLN A 26 -7.87 -5.03 3.65
CA GLN A 26 -8.34 -6.02 2.68
C GLN A 26 -8.90 -7.25 3.40
N VAL A 27 -10.02 -7.74 2.89
CA VAL A 27 -10.73 -8.91 3.41
C VAL A 27 -10.67 -9.98 2.34
N LEU A 28 -10.08 -11.12 2.68
CA LEU A 28 -10.12 -12.32 1.87
C LEU A 28 -11.47 -13.01 2.08
N ARG A 29 -12.27 -13.03 1.02
CA ARG A 29 -13.57 -13.68 0.95
C ARG A 29 -13.45 -15.03 0.26
N ILE A 30 -13.66 -16.09 1.01
CA ILE A 30 -13.46 -17.47 0.59
C ILE A 30 -14.84 -18.10 0.36
N THR A 31 -15.03 -18.67 -0.83
CA THR A 31 -16.22 -19.45 -1.19
C THR A 31 -15.79 -20.88 -1.49
N GLY A 32 -16.50 -21.90 -1.00
CA GLY A 32 -16.02 -23.27 -1.10
C GLY A 32 -16.90 -24.29 -0.38
N PRO A 33 -16.42 -25.54 -0.24
CA PRO A 33 -17.11 -26.55 0.57
C PRO A 33 -17.32 -26.04 2.00
N GLU A 34 -18.30 -26.60 2.72
CA GLU A 34 -18.69 -26.17 4.08
C GLU A 34 -17.46 -26.04 5.00
N LEU A 35 -16.97 -24.81 5.14
CA LEU A 35 -15.96 -24.43 6.11
C LEU A 35 -16.65 -24.28 7.48
N PRO A 36 -15.97 -24.62 8.58
CA PRO A 36 -16.53 -24.45 9.91
C PRO A 36 -16.86 -22.97 10.19
N PRO A 37 -17.76 -22.67 11.14
CA PRO A 37 -18.15 -21.30 11.48
C PRO A 37 -16.97 -20.38 11.84
N ALA A 38 -15.92 -20.94 12.45
CA ALA A 38 -14.67 -20.27 12.73
C ALA A 38 -13.53 -21.04 12.08
N VAL A 39 -12.75 -20.36 11.24
CA VAL A 39 -11.63 -20.95 10.49
C VAL A 39 -10.36 -20.23 10.87
N GLU A 40 -9.32 -20.95 11.29
CA GLU A 40 -7.98 -20.35 11.43
C GLU A 40 -7.28 -20.33 10.07
N VAL A 41 -6.78 -19.16 9.71
CA VAL A 41 -5.99 -18.92 8.49
C VAL A 41 -4.65 -18.36 8.90
N GLN A 42 -3.57 -19.03 8.50
CA GLN A 42 -2.20 -18.57 8.72
C GLN A 42 -1.68 -17.90 7.46
N PHE A 43 -1.22 -16.67 7.59
CA PHE A 43 -0.65 -15.90 6.49
C PHE A 43 0.87 -15.84 6.61
N SER A 44 1.57 -15.91 5.47
CA SER A 44 3.03 -15.85 5.38
C SER A 44 3.47 -15.13 4.10
N LEU A 45 4.64 -14.50 4.11
CA LEU A 45 5.31 -14.03 2.88
C LEU A 45 6.15 -15.14 2.23
N ASP A 46 6.56 -16.12 3.02
CA ASP A 46 7.36 -17.26 2.56
C ASP A 46 6.49 -18.51 2.46
N GLU A 47 6.66 -19.29 1.37
CA GLU A 47 5.86 -20.49 1.10
C GLU A 47 6.03 -21.59 2.16
N LYS A 48 7.19 -21.69 2.85
CA LYS A 48 7.50 -22.87 3.69
C LYS A 48 8.23 -22.61 5.02
N SER A 49 8.80 -21.44 5.27
CA SER A 49 9.63 -21.23 6.48
C SER A 49 9.75 -19.78 6.95
N GLY A 50 8.63 -19.05 6.98
CA GLY A 50 8.59 -17.66 7.40
C GLY A 50 7.89 -17.45 8.73
N GLU A 51 7.84 -16.19 9.16
CA GLU A 51 6.93 -15.75 10.21
C GLU A 51 5.48 -15.88 9.72
N THR A 52 4.65 -16.55 10.51
CA THR A 52 3.23 -16.71 10.20
C THR A 52 2.37 -15.83 11.09
N LEU A 53 1.33 -15.24 10.51
CA LEU A 53 0.33 -14.45 11.21
C LEU A 53 -1.02 -15.18 11.14
N SER A 54 -1.50 -15.67 12.29
CA SER A 54 -2.83 -16.29 12.38
C SER A 54 -3.94 -15.25 12.45
N ARG A 55 -5.01 -15.48 11.70
CA ARG A 55 -6.29 -14.75 11.79
C ARG A 55 -7.43 -15.76 11.82
N VAL A 56 -8.50 -15.41 12.54
CA VAL A 56 -9.73 -16.19 12.56
C VAL A 56 -10.71 -15.59 11.57
N GLY A 57 -11.08 -16.37 10.55
CA GLY A 57 -12.15 -16.07 9.62
C GLY A 57 -13.51 -16.50 10.18
N THR A 58 -14.56 -15.78 9.80
CA THR A 58 -15.95 -16.10 10.18
C THR A 58 -16.71 -16.57 8.96
N THR A 59 -17.34 -17.74 9.06
CA THR A 59 -18.16 -18.32 7.99
C THR A 59 -19.63 -18.05 8.23
N VAL A 60 -20.27 -17.37 7.28
CA VAL A 60 -21.71 -17.09 7.27
C VAL A 60 -22.26 -17.49 5.90
N ASP A 61 -23.32 -18.30 5.89
CA ASP A 61 -23.99 -18.76 4.66
C ASP A 61 -23.04 -19.38 3.61
N GLY A 62 -22.02 -20.12 4.06
CA GLY A 62 -21.04 -20.77 3.18
C GLY A 62 -19.95 -19.85 2.64
N VAL A 63 -19.86 -18.61 3.13
CA VAL A 63 -18.83 -17.63 2.77
C VAL A 63 -17.99 -17.33 4.00
N THR A 64 -16.68 -17.56 3.92
CA THR A 64 -15.73 -17.24 5.00
C THR A 64 -15.02 -15.93 4.71
N ASP A 65 -15.18 -14.95 5.60
CA ASP A 65 -14.48 -13.68 5.53
C ASP A 65 -13.34 -13.66 6.56
N VAL A 66 -12.13 -13.35 6.11
CA VAL A 66 -10.94 -13.20 6.96
C VAL A 66 -10.15 -11.96 6.57
N LYS A 67 -9.68 -11.20 7.56
CA LYS A 67 -8.86 -10.01 7.31
C LYS A 67 -7.44 -10.40 6.90
N ILE A 68 -6.94 -9.84 5.81
CA ILE A 68 -5.53 -9.94 5.44
C ILE A 68 -4.73 -9.09 6.44
N PRO A 69 -3.66 -9.62 7.05
CA PRO A 69 -2.83 -8.84 7.96
C PRO A 69 -2.17 -7.65 7.25
N ASP A 70 -2.41 -6.45 7.75
CA ASP A 70 -1.84 -5.22 7.19
C ASP A 70 -0.31 -5.21 7.26
N GLU A 71 0.29 -5.97 8.21
CA GLU A 71 1.73 -6.12 8.34
C GLU A 71 2.37 -6.70 7.08
N LEU A 72 1.68 -7.64 6.42
CA LEU A 72 2.16 -8.27 5.19
C LEU A 72 2.03 -7.34 3.99
N LEU A 73 1.00 -6.48 3.97
CA LEU A 73 0.80 -5.48 2.93
C LEU A 73 1.69 -4.25 3.11
N ALA A 74 2.17 -4.00 4.34
CA ALA A 74 3.14 -2.97 4.67
C ALA A 74 4.59 -3.40 4.39
N HIS A 75 4.83 -4.68 4.08
CA HIS A 75 6.15 -5.21 3.77
C HIS A 75 6.82 -4.42 2.64
N SER A 76 8.03 -3.93 2.88
CA SER A 76 8.78 -3.11 1.94
C SER A 76 9.48 -3.97 0.88
N ALA A 77 8.71 -4.44 -0.10
CA ALA A 77 9.23 -5.10 -1.29
C ALA A 77 9.49 -4.10 -2.43
N THR A 78 10.56 -4.35 -3.19
CA THR A 78 10.93 -3.58 -4.41
C THR A 78 10.36 -4.19 -5.69
N SER A 79 9.83 -5.41 -5.61
CA SER A 79 9.24 -6.17 -6.70
C SER A 79 7.95 -6.83 -6.21
N ASP A 80 7.04 -7.13 -7.14
CA ASP A 80 5.82 -7.88 -6.84
C ASP A 80 6.12 -9.16 -6.03
N TYR A 81 5.29 -9.43 -5.04
CA TYR A 81 5.46 -10.55 -4.11
C TYR A 81 4.12 -11.26 -3.91
N GLN A 82 4.14 -12.34 -3.12
CA GLN A 82 2.97 -13.16 -2.87
C GLN A 82 2.78 -13.30 -1.37
N ILE A 83 1.53 -13.21 -0.93
CA ILE A 83 1.12 -13.64 0.41
C ILE A 83 0.49 -15.02 0.27
N TYR A 84 0.96 -15.95 1.07
CA TYR A 84 0.43 -17.30 1.16
C TYR A 84 -0.50 -17.39 2.37
N ALA A 85 -1.69 -17.94 2.18
CA ALA A 85 -2.66 -18.16 3.22
C ALA A 85 -2.99 -19.66 3.31
N TYR A 86 -2.80 -20.23 4.49
CA TYR A 86 -2.97 -21.66 4.77
C TYR A 86 -4.18 -21.85 5.67
N ILE A 87 -5.10 -22.71 5.23
CA ILE A 87 -6.29 -23.07 6.00
C ILE A 87 -6.09 -24.45 6.60
N TYR A 88 -6.10 -24.49 7.93
CA TYR A 88 -6.02 -25.72 8.71
C TYR A 88 -7.42 -26.11 9.15
N LEU A 89 -7.84 -27.31 8.74
CA LEU A 89 -9.12 -27.86 9.15
C LEU A 89 -8.85 -29.04 10.07
N THR A 90 -9.19 -28.87 11.34
CA THR A 90 -9.15 -29.93 12.33
C THR A 90 -10.30 -30.89 12.07
N ASP A 91 -10.02 -31.92 11.29
CA ASP A 91 -10.87 -33.12 11.21
C ASP A 91 -10.55 -34.03 12.41
N GLU A 92 -11.51 -34.82 12.89
CA GLU A 92 -11.38 -35.66 14.09
C GLU A 92 -10.22 -36.67 14.02
N THR A 93 -9.64 -36.88 12.84
CA THR A 93 -8.65 -37.93 12.60
C THR A 93 -7.24 -37.46 12.23
N SER A 94 -7.01 -36.23 11.75
CA SER A 94 -5.71 -35.99 11.07
C SER A 94 -5.12 -34.57 10.95
N GLY A 95 -5.72 -33.50 11.50
CA GLY A 95 -5.04 -32.20 11.67
C GLY A 95 -4.17 -31.73 10.49
N ASN A 96 -4.69 -31.79 9.26
CA ASN A 96 -3.91 -31.48 8.05
C ASN A 96 -4.28 -30.11 7.47
N THR A 97 -3.29 -29.42 6.91
CA THR A 97 -3.52 -28.29 5.99
C THR A 97 -4.35 -28.78 4.81
N LYS A 98 -5.53 -28.22 4.60
CA LYS A 98 -6.42 -28.64 3.50
C LYS A 98 -6.34 -27.72 2.28
N TYR A 99 -6.11 -26.42 2.49
CA TYR A 99 -6.10 -25.43 1.42
C TYR A 99 -4.94 -24.44 1.54
N GLU A 100 -4.40 -24.07 0.39
CA GLU A 100 -3.41 -23.03 0.19
C GLU A 100 -3.98 -22.00 -0.79
N ILE A 101 -3.95 -20.73 -0.39
CA ILE A 101 -4.41 -19.60 -1.18
C ILE A 101 -3.23 -18.67 -1.43
N THR A 102 -2.99 -18.32 -2.69
CA THR A 102 -1.96 -17.36 -3.09
C THR A 102 -2.60 -16.01 -3.41
N ILE A 103 -2.09 -14.95 -2.77
CA ILE A 103 -2.52 -13.57 -2.97
C ILE A 103 -1.38 -12.79 -3.62
N PRO A 104 -1.44 -12.50 -4.93
CA PRO A 104 -0.42 -11.70 -5.57
C PRO A 104 -0.52 -10.24 -5.11
N VAL A 105 0.59 -9.67 -4.67
CA VAL A 105 0.69 -8.28 -4.25
C VAL A 105 1.52 -7.50 -5.24
N ARG A 106 0.87 -6.51 -5.87
CA ARG A 106 1.52 -5.57 -6.78
C ARG A 106 2.18 -4.47 -5.97
N VAL A 107 3.47 -4.29 -6.17
CA VAL A 107 4.20 -3.19 -5.54
C VAL A 107 3.71 -1.88 -6.15
N ARG A 108 3.38 -0.93 -5.27
CA ARG A 108 3.17 0.46 -5.65
C ARG A 108 4.33 1.25 -5.10
N SER A 109 4.76 2.30 -5.81
CA SER A 109 5.61 3.30 -5.17
C SER A 109 4.91 3.71 -3.88
N LYS A 110 5.58 3.53 -2.72
CA LYS A 110 5.08 4.06 -1.45
C LYS A 110 4.66 5.49 -1.76
N PRO A 111 3.41 5.91 -1.44
CA PRO A 111 3.06 7.30 -1.66
C PRO A 111 4.14 8.07 -0.94
N THR A 112 4.98 8.77 -1.70
CA THR A 112 5.90 9.72 -1.14
C THR A 112 4.95 10.65 -0.41
N SER A 113 4.91 10.59 0.93
CA SER A 113 4.44 11.74 1.72
C SER A 113 5.06 12.93 1.00
N PRO A 114 4.29 13.93 0.53
CA PRO A 114 4.85 15.00 -0.28
C PRO A 114 6.09 15.49 0.46
N THR A 115 7.26 15.08 -0.04
CA THR A 115 8.52 15.30 0.65
C THR A 115 8.76 16.76 0.39
N GLU A 116 8.50 17.55 1.44
CA GLU A 116 8.98 18.91 1.65
C GLU A 116 8.54 19.88 0.55
N ASP A 117 7.39 20.52 0.80
CA ASP A 117 7.33 21.97 1.04
C ASP A 117 7.68 22.75 -0.25
N PRO A 118 6.70 23.34 -0.96
CA PRO A 118 7.05 24.30 -1.99
C PRO A 118 7.93 25.34 -1.28
N GLU A 119 9.18 25.50 -1.74
CA GLU A 119 10.15 26.48 -1.25
C GLU A 119 9.39 27.68 -0.67
N PRO A 120 9.49 27.96 0.64
CA PRO A 120 8.54 28.84 1.31
C PRO A 120 8.47 30.12 0.51
N GLU A 121 7.29 30.42 -0.04
CA GLU A 121 7.12 31.66 -0.79
C GLU A 121 7.68 32.78 0.11
N PRO A 122 8.67 33.57 -0.38
CA PRO A 122 9.29 34.58 0.45
C PRO A 122 8.20 35.44 1.05
N LEU A 123 8.32 35.70 2.36
CA LEU A 123 7.32 36.47 3.09
C LEU A 123 7.04 37.77 2.31
N PRO A 124 5.81 38.31 2.36
CA PRO A 124 5.44 39.49 1.58
C PRO A 124 6.44 40.65 1.72
N GLU A 125 7.06 40.79 2.89
CA GLU A 125 8.08 41.79 3.20
C GLU A 125 9.38 41.57 2.40
N GLU A 126 9.86 40.33 2.27
CA GLU A 126 11.07 40.01 1.50
C GLU A 126 10.84 40.18 -0.01
N ARG A 127 9.61 39.93 -0.48
CA ARG A 127 9.21 40.22 -1.88
C ARG A 127 9.24 41.72 -2.18
N ILE A 128 8.85 42.56 -1.22
CA ILE A 128 8.88 44.02 -1.37
C ILE A 128 10.33 44.49 -1.45
N THR A 129 11.19 44.06 -0.52
CA THR A 129 12.63 44.42 -0.53
C THR A 129 13.30 44.03 -1.83
N LYS A 130 13.02 42.82 -2.34
CA LYS A 130 13.59 42.33 -3.61
C LYS A 130 13.09 43.13 -4.81
N LEU A 131 11.83 43.56 -4.82
CA LEU A 131 11.31 44.46 -5.85
C LEU A 131 11.95 45.85 -5.77
N GLU A 132 12.18 46.37 -4.57
CA GLU A 132 12.82 47.67 -4.34
C GLU A 132 14.28 47.67 -4.80
N GLU A 133 15.06 46.63 -4.46
CA GLU A 133 16.44 46.46 -4.95
C GLU A 133 16.49 46.36 -6.48
N GLN A 134 15.59 45.58 -7.09
CA GLN A 134 15.51 45.49 -8.55
C GLN A 134 15.14 46.82 -9.20
N SER A 135 14.23 47.58 -8.59
CA SER A 135 13.86 48.92 -9.06
C SER A 135 15.02 49.92 -8.93
N GLN A 136 15.79 49.84 -7.85
CA GLN A 136 16.94 50.71 -7.63
C GLN A 136 18.06 50.40 -8.63
N PHE A 137 18.34 49.13 -8.87
CA PHE A 137 19.31 48.68 -9.88
C PHE A 137 18.93 49.15 -11.30
N LEU A 138 17.66 49.01 -11.69
CA LEU A 138 17.17 49.51 -12.98
C LEU A 138 17.31 51.03 -13.12
N THR A 139 17.13 51.77 -12.03
CA THR A 139 17.26 53.22 -12.01
C THR A 139 18.72 53.65 -12.16
N GLU A 140 19.64 53.00 -11.45
CA GLU A 140 21.09 53.24 -11.59
C GLU A 140 21.59 52.91 -13.00
N CYS A 141 21.19 51.77 -13.57
CA CYS A 141 21.50 51.43 -14.96
C CYS A 141 20.99 52.49 -15.96
N LEU A 142 19.78 53.02 -15.78
CA LEU A 142 19.24 54.07 -16.65
C LEU A 142 19.99 55.40 -16.50
N LEU A 143 20.45 55.72 -15.29
CA LEU A 143 21.24 56.93 -15.03
C LEU A 143 22.61 56.84 -15.71
N GLU A 144 23.31 55.71 -15.55
CA GLU A 144 24.61 55.45 -16.21
C GLU A 144 24.48 55.49 -17.74
N MET A 145 23.40 54.93 -18.30
CA MET A 145 23.12 55.00 -19.73
C MET A 145 22.84 56.43 -20.23
N SER A 146 22.33 57.33 -19.37
CA SER A 146 22.08 58.73 -19.72
C SER A 146 23.33 59.60 -19.64
N GLU A 147 24.28 59.25 -18.77
CA GLU A 147 25.56 59.96 -18.61
C GLU A 147 26.52 59.65 -19.77
N ALA A 148 26.44 58.44 -20.34
CA ALA A 148 27.17 58.03 -21.54
C ALA A 148 26.71 58.70 -22.86
N VAL A 149 25.68 59.56 -22.83
CA VAL A 149 25.14 60.27 -24.01
C VAL A 149 25.59 61.75 -24.06
N TYR A 150 26.32 62.24 -23.05
CA TYR A 150 26.83 63.62 -22.99
C TYR A 150 28.37 63.75 -23.04
N GLU A 151 29.08 62.76 -23.59
CA GLU A 151 30.47 62.91 -24.11
C GLU A 151 30.54 62.67 -25.62
#